data_AF-A0A527VSZ0-F1
#
_entry.id   AF-A0A527VSZ0-F1
#
_cell.length_a   1.000
_cell.length_b   1.000
_cell.length_c   1.000
_cell.angle_alpha   90.00
_cell.angle_beta   90.00
_cell.angle_gamma   90.00
#
_symmetry.space_group_name_H-M   'P 1'
#
loop_
_entity.id
_entity.type
_entity.pdbx_description
1 polymer ?
#
loop_
_entity_poly.entity_id
_entity_poly.type
_entity_poly.pdbx_seq_one_letter_code
_entity_poly.pdbx_strand_id
1 'polypeptide(L)' 'QSYEVLRRPDNSVVISVGNRPAPGNWLLTGGSGKMYFVLTFYDTPIASSTGLSDVTLPRILKAGCNA' A
#
# COMPACT_ATOMS: atom_id res chain seq x y z
N GLN A 1 -1.59 -11.65 -8.60
CA GLN A 1 -2.20 -11.14 -7.35
C GLN A 1 -1.22 -11.36 -6.20
N SER A 2 -1.15 -10.46 -5.21
CA SER A 2 -0.38 -10.73 -3.98
C SER A 2 -1.17 -11.68 -3.08
N TYR A 3 -0.54 -12.76 -2.63
CA TYR A 3 -1.16 -13.82 -1.81
C TYR A 3 -1.03 -13.58 -0.30
N GLU A 4 -0.27 -12.57 0.11
CA GLU A 4 0.09 -12.35 1.51
C GLU A 4 -0.71 -11.23 2.18
N VAL A 5 -1.62 -10.59 1.42
CA VAL A 5 -2.44 -9.47 1.90
C VAL A 5 -3.86 -9.91 2.22
N LEU A 6 -4.34 -9.49 3.39
CA LEU A 6 -5.74 -9.56 3.76
C LEU A 6 -6.53 -8.52 2.97
N ARG A 7 -7.44 -8.99 2.12
CA ARG A 7 -8.33 -8.16 1.33
C ARG A 7 -9.65 -7.94 2.06
N ARG A 8 -10.22 -6.75 1.89
CA ARG A 8 -11.60 -6.49 2.29
C ARG A 8 -12.59 -7.16 1.33
N PRO A 9 -13.87 -7.30 1.72
CA PRO A 9 -14.91 -7.85 0.83
C PRO A 9 -15.07 -7.10 -0.49
N ASP A 10 -14.77 -5.81 -0.53
CA ASP A 10 -14.76 -4.96 -1.74
C ASP A 10 -13.47 -5.08 -2.56
N ASN A 11 -12.62 -6.07 -2.25
CA ASN A 11 -11.32 -6.32 -2.86
C ASN A 11 -10.28 -5.21 -2.62
N SER A 12 -10.59 -4.20 -1.79
CA SER A 12 -9.62 -3.19 -1.38
C SER A 12 -8.58 -3.75 -0.41
N VAL A 13 -7.40 -3.13 -0.42
CA VAL A 13 -6.33 -3.40 0.54
C VAL A 13 -6.07 -2.12 1.32
N VAL A 14 -6.00 -2.23 2.64
CA VAL A 14 -5.48 -1.17 3.52
C VAL A 14 -4.33 -1.73 4.32
N ILE A 15 -3.28 -0.93 4.40
CA ILE A 15 -2.04 -1.25 5.09
C ILE A 15 -1.87 -0.20 6.18
N SER A 16 -1.88 -0.64 7.43
CA SER A 16 -1.51 0.20 8.58
C SER A 16 0.00 0.31 8.65
N VAL A 17 0.50 1.52 8.85
CA VAL A 17 1.93 1.78 8.81
C VAL A 17 2.35 2.49 10.10
N GLY A 18 3.16 1.85 10.92
CA GLY A 18 3.50 2.38 12.24
C GLY A 18 4.48 1.51 13.03
N ASN A 19 4.96 2.04 14.15
CA ASN A 19 5.87 1.35 15.07
C ASN A 19 5.18 0.38 16.04
N ARG A 20 3.84 0.32 16.02
CA ARG A 20 3.03 -0.57 16.85
C ARG A 20 2.34 -1.60 15.96
N PRO A 21 2.28 -2.88 16.38
CA PRO A 21 1.52 -3.90 15.67
C PRO A 21 0.05 -3.49 15.49
N ALA A 22 -0.47 -3.69 14.28
CA ALA A 22 -1.88 -3.50 13.96
C ALA A 22 -2.45 -4.80 13.34
N PRO A 23 -3.75 -5.10 13.55
CA PRO A 23 -4.39 -6.25 12.93
C PRO A 23 -4.42 -6.15 11.39
N GLY A 24 -4.36 -7.30 10.71
CA GLY A 24 -4.45 -7.38 9.25
C GLY A 24 -3.13 -7.04 8.56
N ASN A 25 -3.19 -6.22 7.50
CA ASN A 25 -1.96 -5.80 6.81
C ASN A 25 -1.28 -4.67 7.59
N TRP A 26 -0.12 -4.98 8.15
CA TRP A 26 0.67 -4.01 8.90
C TRP A 26 2.11 -3.98 8.40
N LEU A 27 2.64 -2.77 8.23
CA LEU A 27 4.03 -2.53 7.89
C LEU A 27 4.71 -1.77 9.03
N LEU A 28 5.72 -2.41 9.63
CA LEU A 28 6.55 -1.79 10.65
C LEU A 28 7.29 -0.59 10.07
N THR A 29 7.25 0.54 10.78
CA THR A 29 8.11 1.68 10.50
C THR A 29 8.99 2.04 11.69
N GLY A 30 10.20 2.48 11.37
CA GLY A 30 11.19 2.98 12.33
C GLY A 30 11.93 4.19 11.76
N GLY A 31 12.70 4.85 12.62
CA GLY A 31 13.46 6.04 12.27
C GLY A 31 12.63 7.31 12.15
N SER A 32 13.30 8.42 11.83
CA SER A 32 12.70 9.74 11.67
C SER A 32 13.15 10.36 10.35
N GLY A 33 12.26 11.08 9.67
CA GLY A 33 12.58 11.79 8.44
C GLY A 33 11.62 11.46 7.29
N LYS A 34 12.03 11.83 6.07
CA LYS A 34 11.24 11.54 4.87
C LYS A 34 11.20 10.03 4.61
N MET A 35 10.03 9.55 4.19
CA MET A 35 9.77 8.16 3.85
C MET A 35 9.04 8.11 2.51
N TYR A 36 9.28 7.05 1.75
CA TYR A 36 8.61 6.76 0.50
C TYR A 36 8.01 5.36 0.56
N PHE A 37 6.76 5.22 0.08
CA PHE A 37 6.16 3.91 -0.17
C PHE A 37 6.23 3.64 -1.66
N VAL A 38 6.83 2.51 -2.02
CA VAL A 38 6.99 2.10 -3.42
C VAL A 38 6.07 0.92 -3.66
N LEU A 39 5.13 1.09 -4.59
CA LEU A 39 4.26 0.02 -5.06
C LEU A 39 4.81 -0.51 -6.38
N THR A 40 5.35 -1.73 -6.36
CA THR A 40 5.86 -2.42 -7.54
C THR A 40 4.81 -3.36 -8.07
N PHE A 41 4.46 -3.24 -9.34
CA PHE A 41 3.60 -4.20 -10.03
C PHE A 41 4.43 -5.14 -10.89
N TYR A 42 4.24 -6.45 -10.70
CA TYR A 42 4.86 -7.48 -11.51
C TYR A 42 3.87 -7.97 -12.57
N ASP A 43 4.38 -8.24 -13.77
CA ASP A 43 3.63 -8.86 -14.87
C ASP A 43 2.28 -8.14 -15.15
N THR A 44 2.35 -6.82 -15.31
CA THR A 44 1.16 -6.04 -15.67
C THR A 44 1.05 -5.93 -17.19
N PRO A 45 -0.13 -6.19 -17.79
CA PRO A 45 -0.41 -5.83 -19.18
C PRO A 45 -0.27 -4.32 -19.46
N ILE A 46 -0.18 -3.51 -18.39
CA ILE A 46 0.04 -2.06 -18.42
C ILE A 46 1.43 -1.71 -18.96
N ALA A 47 2.44 -2.58 -18.83
CA ALA A 47 3.78 -2.31 -19.36
C ALA A 47 3.82 -2.27 -20.91
N SER A 48 2.85 -2.88 -21.58
CA SER A 48 2.72 -2.95 -23.04
C SER A 48 1.66 -2.00 -23.63
N SER A 49 0.86 -1.34 -22.79
CA SER A 49 -0.18 -0.40 -23.19
C SER A 49 0.30 1.03 -22.97
N THR A 50 0.35 1.83 -24.02
CA THR A 50 0.74 3.25 -24.03
C THR A 50 -0.21 4.18 -23.25
N GLY A 51 -1.16 3.64 -22.48
CA GLY A 51 -2.15 4.38 -21.70
C GLY A 51 -1.80 4.48 -20.21
N LEU A 52 -0.78 5.28 -19.87
CA LEU A 52 -0.40 5.58 -18.47
C LEU A 52 -1.42 6.48 -17.73
N SER A 53 -2.57 6.79 -18.34
CA SER A 53 -3.44 7.88 -17.90
C SER A 53 -4.44 7.53 -16.79
N ASP A 54 -4.70 6.24 -16.52
CA ASP A 54 -5.77 5.82 -15.60
C ASP A 54 -5.32 5.04 -14.36
N VAL A 55 -4.00 4.96 -14.11
CA VAL A 55 -3.50 4.30 -12.89
C VAL A 55 -3.65 5.26 -11.70
N THR A 56 -4.74 5.10 -10.95
CA THR A 56 -4.92 5.80 -9.68
C THR A 56 -4.05 5.15 -8.60
N LEU A 57 -3.05 5.89 -8.12
CA LEU A 57 -2.20 5.44 -7.02
C LEU A 57 -3.00 5.38 -5.69
N PRO A 58 -2.62 4.48 -4.76
CA PRO A 58 -3.23 4.44 -3.44
C PRO A 58 -3.06 5.76 -2.69
N ARG A 59 -4.09 6.15 -1.93
CA ARG A 59 -4.00 7.30 -1.03
C ARG A 59 -3.18 6.96 0.21
N ILE A 60 -2.25 7.86 0.56
CA ILE A 60 -1.51 7.82 1.83
C ILE A 60 -2.15 8.84 2.76
N LEU A 61 -2.70 8.37 3.89
CA LEU A 61 -3.34 9.21 4.88
C LEU A 61 -2.52 9.18 6.17
N LYS A 62 -2.22 10.34 6.75
CA LYS A 62 -1.67 10.40 8.10
C LYS A 62 -2.77 10.00 9.08
N ALA A 63 -2.62 8.85 9.70
CA ALA A 63 -3.43 8.48 10.85
C ALA A 63 -2.90 9.17 12.11
N GLY A 64 -3.72 9.25 13.16
CA GLY A 64 -3.27 9.76 14.46
C GLY A 64 -2.11 8.95 15.04
N CYS A 65 -1.48 9.46 16.10
CA CYS A 65 -0.44 8.72 16.78
C CYS A 65 -1.02 7.40 17.33
N ASN A 66 -0.37 6.27 17.01
CA ASN A 66 -0.71 4.94 17.53
C ASN A 66 -2.01 4.32 16.98
N ALA A 67 -2.45 4.74 15.79
CA ALA A 67 -3.58 4.14 15.08
C ALA A 67 -3.23 2.79 14.43
#